data_AF-A0AAY5EWH7-F1
#
_entry.id   AF-A0AAY5EWH7-F1
#
_cell.length_a   1.000
_cell.length_b   1.000
_cell.length_c   1.000
_cell.angle_alpha   90.00
_cell.angle_beta   90.00
_cell.angle_gamma   90.00
#
_symmetry.space_group_name_H-M   'P 1'
#
loop_
_entity.id
_entity.type
_entity.pdbx_description
1 polymer ?
#
loop_
_entity_poly.entity_id
_entity_poly.type
_entity_poly.pdbx_seq_one_letter_code
_entity_poly.pdbx_strand_id
1 'polypeptide(L)'
;MELICHEHEEFLSTSGFSPTPRPIRASLDPVLTRDVRVWRNLVHLQKANVSGSYFSNVQTDVQPYMRRILAIWMLQVRTGQNW
;
A
#
# COMPACT_ATOMS: atom_id res chain seq x y z
N MET A 1 15.78 6.01 -20.46
CA MET A 1 15.73 5.65 -19.03
C MET A 1 14.73 4.52 -18.93
N GLU A 2 15.22 3.29 -19.05
CA GLU A 2 14.37 2.10 -19.08
C GLU A 2 14.00 1.77 -17.64
N LEU A 3 12.72 1.99 -17.30
CA LEU A 3 12.13 1.47 -16.08
C LEU A 3 11.91 -0.02 -16.32
N ILE A 4 12.98 -0.81 -16.17
CA ILE A 4 12.88 -2.27 -16.21
C ILE A 4 12.21 -2.66 -14.89
N CYS A 5 10.89 -2.80 -14.94
CA CYS A 5 10.18 -3.60 -13.96
C CYS A 5 10.80 -5.00 -14.04
N HIS A 6 11.57 -5.38 -13.02
CA HIS A 6 12.02 -6.75 -12.83
C HIS A 6 10.79 -7.60 -12.52
N GLU A 7 9.99 -7.92 -13.54
CA GLU A 7 9.04 -9.00 -13.48
C GLU A 7 9.85 -10.30 -13.35
N HIS A 8 10.02 -10.76 -12.11
CA HIS A 8 10.71 -12.00 -11.81
C HIS A 8 9.96 -13.17 -12.46
N GLU A 9 10.56 -13.75 -13.49
CA GLU A 9 10.22 -15.05 -14.10
C GLU A 9 10.32 -16.25 -13.11
N GLU A 10 10.48 -16.01 -11.80
CA GLU A 10 10.62 -17.06 -10.78
C GLU A 10 9.29 -17.65 -10.29
N PHE A 11 8.13 -17.17 -10.77
CA PHE A 11 6.85 -17.76 -10.38
C PHE A 11 6.61 -19.18 -10.91
N LEU A 12 7.41 -19.69 -11.86
CA LEU A 12 7.19 -21.00 -12.48
C LEU A 12 8.36 -21.99 -12.37
N SER A 13 9.47 -21.63 -11.75
CA SER A 13 10.67 -22.48 -11.72
C SER A 13 11.13 -22.81 -10.30
N THR A 14 10.28 -23.46 -9.50
CA THR A 14 10.76 -24.34 -8.44
C THR A 14 9.76 -25.46 -8.26
N SER A 15 10.17 -26.64 -8.74
CA SER A 15 9.58 -27.94 -8.42
C SER A 15 9.52 -28.13 -6.90
N GLY A 16 8.32 -28.03 -6.34
CA GLY A 16 8.06 -28.27 -4.92
C GLY A 16 6.84 -27.50 -4.44
N PHE A 17 5.65 -28.08 -4.64
CA PHE A 17 4.37 -27.52 -4.20
C PHE A 17 4.35 -27.33 -2.66
N SER A 18 4.72 -26.14 -2.21
CA SER A 18 4.36 -25.61 -0.90
C SER A 18 3.14 -24.72 -1.11
N PRO A 19 1.96 -25.03 -0.56
CA PRO A 19 0.69 -24.35 -0.88
C PRO A 19 0.58 -22.94 -0.29
N THR A 20 1.62 -22.42 0.35
CA THR A 20 1.64 -21.07 0.90
C THR A 20 2.47 -20.14 0.02
N PRO A 21 1.86 -19.13 -0.63
CA PRO A 21 2.60 -18.07 -1.29
C PRO A 21 3.50 -17.39 -0.25
N ARG A 22 4.81 -17.51 -0.43
CA ARG A 22 5.74 -16.76 0.42
C ARG A 22 5.52 -15.28 0.13
N PRO A 23 5.36 -14.42 1.15
CA PRO A 23 5.15 -13.00 0.92
C PRO A 23 6.37 -12.43 0.21
N ILE A 24 6.16 -11.93 -1.01
CA ILE A 24 7.19 -11.22 -1.76
C ILE A 24 7.55 -9.97 -1.00
N ARG A 25 8.83 -9.81 -0.71
CA ARG A 25 9.36 -8.61 -0.07
C ARG A 25 9.93 -7.69 -1.14
N ALA A 26 9.63 -6.40 -1.01
CA ALA A 26 10.29 -5.39 -1.81
C ALA A 26 11.80 -5.40 -1.51
N SER A 27 12.62 -5.36 -2.55
CA SER A 27 14.07 -5.16 -2.42
C SER A 27 14.39 -3.70 -2.10
N LEU A 28 15.61 -3.45 -1.61
CA LEU A 28 16.08 -2.09 -1.36
C LEU A 28 16.34 -1.38 -2.69
N ASP A 29 15.52 -0.37 -2.98
CA ASP A 29 15.72 0.53 -4.12
C ASP A 29 16.39 1.84 -3.65
N PRO A 30 17.67 2.09 -4.00
CA PRO A 30 18.37 3.32 -3.62
C PRO A 30 17.74 4.60 -4.18
N VAL A 31 17.07 4.52 -5.34
CA VAL A 31 16.39 5.67 -5.95
C VAL A 31 15.18 6.06 -5.10
N LEU A 32 14.44 5.09 -4.58
CA LEU A 32 13.29 5.36 -3.71
C LEU A 32 13.70 5.70 -2.27
N THR A 33 14.77 5.09 -1.76
CA THR A 33 15.13 5.17 -0.32
C THR A 33 16.19 6.22 0.02
N ARG A 34 17.11 6.55 -0.90
CA ARG A 34 18.24 7.48 -0.63
C ARG A 34 18.09 8.82 -1.33
N ASP A 35 17.23 8.92 -2.33
CA ASP A 35 17.01 10.18 -3.04
C ASP A 35 16.15 11.13 -2.21
N VAL A 36 16.75 12.25 -1.80
CA VAL A 36 16.08 13.32 -1.05
C VAL A 36 14.88 13.90 -1.81
N ARG A 37 14.88 13.83 -3.15
CA ARG A 37 13.76 14.30 -3.98
C ARG A 37 12.49 13.50 -3.72
N VAL A 38 12.58 12.18 -3.52
CA VAL A 38 11.42 11.34 -3.21
C VAL A 38 10.78 11.79 -1.91
N TRP A 39 11.60 11.99 -0.88
CA TRP A 39 11.11 12.51 0.41
C TRP A 39 10.46 13.90 0.26
N ARG A 40 11.10 14.84 -0.45
CA ARG A 40 10.54 16.17 -0.69
C ARG A 40 9.21 16.12 -1.44
N ASN A 41 9.10 15.24 -2.43
CA ASN A 41 7.88 15.05 -3.20
C ASN A 41 6.76 14.47 -2.32
N LEU A 42 7.05 13.49 -1.46
CA LEU A 42 6.09 12.95 -0.50
C LEU A 42 5.58 14.01 0.47
N VAL A 43 6.49 14.85 1.01
CA VAL A 43 6.11 15.97 1.89
C VAL A 43 5.25 17.00 1.16
N HIS A 44 5.59 17.32 -0.08
CA HIS A 44 4.81 18.24 -0.89
C HIS A 44 3.40 17.69 -1.17
N LEU A 45 3.30 16.41 -1.53
CA LEU A 45 2.03 15.72 -1.75
C LEU A 45 1.16 15.68 -0.49
N GLN A 46 1.76 15.41 0.67
CA GLN A 46 1.04 15.44 1.94
C GLN A 46 0.43 16.81 2.20
N LYS A 47 1.19 17.89 2.00
CA LYS A 47 0.71 19.27 2.19
C LYS A 47 -0.42 19.62 1.22
N ALA A 48 -0.34 19.19 -0.04
CA ALA A 48 -1.40 19.39 -1.01
C ALA A 48 -2.69 18.63 -0.66
N ASN A 49 -2.55 17.45 -0.03
CA ASN A 49 -3.67 16.59 0.38
C ASN A 49 -4.20 16.88 1.78
N VAL A 50 -3.76 17.94 2.46
CA VAL A 50 -4.48 18.48 3.62
C VAL A 50 -5.70 19.24 3.09
N SER A 51 -6.63 18.53 2.44
CA SER A 51 -7.94 19.11 2.17
C SER A 51 -8.69 19.19 3.50
N GLY A 52 -9.31 20.34 3.78
CA GLY A 52 -10.24 20.46 4.91
C GLY A 52 -11.28 19.34 4.91
N SER A 53 -11.93 19.15 6.07
CA SER A 53 -12.88 18.06 6.39
C SER A 53 -13.37 17.25 5.18
N TYR A 54 -12.64 16.17 4.88
CA TYR A 54 -12.92 15.27 3.75
C TYR A 54 -14.35 14.70 3.81
N PHE A 55 -14.85 14.43 5.02
CA PHE A 55 -16.20 13.91 5.27
C PHE A 55 -17.30 14.98 5.29
N SER A 56 -16.97 16.26 5.11
CA SER A 56 -17.98 17.30 4.90
C SER A 56 -18.05 17.76 3.44
N ASN A 57 -16.99 17.57 2.66
CA ASN A 57 -16.88 18.16 1.32
C ASN A 57 -16.73 17.14 0.18
N VAL A 58 -16.16 15.96 0.45
CA VAL A 58 -15.85 14.95 -0.58
C VAL A 58 -16.75 13.73 -0.45
N GLN A 59 -16.80 13.13 0.74
CA GLN A 59 -17.69 11.99 1.04
C GLN A 59 -18.69 12.40 2.13
N THR A 60 -19.81 12.98 1.71
CA THR A 60 -20.85 13.54 2.61
C THR A 60 -21.82 12.49 3.12
N ASP A 61 -21.93 11.37 2.41
CA ASP A 61 -22.79 10.22 2.71
C ASP A 61 -22.18 9.30 3.78
N VAL A 62 -20.85 9.29 3.90
CA VAL A 62 -20.12 8.46 4.85
C VAL A 62 -19.67 9.28 6.05
N GLN A 63 -20.13 8.91 7.24
CA GLN A 63 -19.63 9.52 8.48
C GLN A 63 -18.28 8.88 8.90
N PRO A 64 -17.41 9.62 9.62
CA PRO A 64 -16.10 9.11 10.05
C PRO A 64 -16.15 7.77 10.80
N TYR A 65 -17.19 7.55 11.61
CA TYR A 65 -17.35 6.29 12.35
C TYR A 65 -17.65 5.09 11.42
N MET A 66 -18.40 5.31 10.32
CA MET A 66 -18.75 4.26 9.35
C MET A 66 -17.49 3.75 8.65
N ARG A 67 -16.60 4.67 8.24
CA ARG A 67 -15.31 4.32 7.64
C ARG A 67 -14.40 3.58 8.63
N ARG A 68 -14.42 3.95 9.92
CA ARG A 68 -13.65 3.27 10.96
C ARG A 68 -14.05 1.81 11.09
N ILE A 69 -15.35 1.51 11.09
CA ILE A 69 -15.87 0.14 11.17
C ILE A 69 -15.38 -0.68 9.98
N LEU A 70 -15.52 -0.15 8.75
CA LEU A 70 -15.05 -0.83 7.54
C LEU A 70 -13.54 -1.05 7.54
N ALA A 71 -12.74 -0.08 7.98
CA ALA A 71 -11.29 -0.22 8.06
C ALA A 71 -10.86 -1.30 9.05
N ILE A 72 -11.51 -1.37 10.22
CA ILE A 72 -11.27 -2.43 11.22
C ILE A 72 -11.66 -3.79 10.64
N TRP A 73 -12.81 -3.88 9.99
CA TRP A 73 -13.25 -5.12 9.35
C TRP A 73 -12.27 -5.57 8.25
N MET A 74 -11.84 -4.67 7.37
CA MET A 74 -10.84 -4.97 6.34
C MET A 74 -9.50 -5.42 6.94
N LEU A 75 -9.09 -4.81 8.06
CA LEU A 75 -7.90 -5.23 8.79
C LEU A 75 -8.07 -6.65 9.32
N GLN A 76 -9.18 -6.94 10.01
CA GLN A 76 -9.50 -8.25 10.57
C GLN A 76 -9.55 -9.34 9.49
N VAL A 77 -10.16 -9.06 8.34
CA VAL A 77 -10.21 -9.98 7.19
C VAL A 77 -8.81 -10.25 6.65
N ARG A 78 -7.95 -9.22 6.55
CA ARG A 78 -6.56 -9.39 6.10
C ARG A 78 -5.70 -10.16 7.09
N THR A 79 -5.84 -9.88 8.39
CA THR A 79 -5.01 -10.49 9.44
C THR A 79 -5.54 -11.83 9.92
N GLY A 80 -6.73 -12.26 9.48
CA GLY A 80 -7.38 -13.49 9.93
C GLY A 80 -7.78 -13.49 11.39
N GLN A 81 -7.99 -12.32 12.02
CA GLN A 81 -8.20 -12.21 13.47
C GLN A 81 -9.61 -12.58 13.98
N ASN A 82 -10.41 -13.30 13.18
CA ASN A 82 -11.79 -13.65 13.59
C ASN A 82 -12.24 -15.06 13.15
N TRP A 83 -11.29 -15.94 12.78
CA TRP A 83 -11.52 -17.36 12.53
C TRP A 83 -10.31 -18.18 12.96
#